data_AF-A0A2I4BKN7-F1
#
_entry.id   AF-A0A2I4BKN7-F1
#
_cell.length_a   1.000
_cell.length_b   1.000
_cell.length_c   1.000
_cell.angle_alpha   90.00
_cell.angle_beta   90.00
_cell.angle_gamma   90.00
#
_symmetry.space_group_name_H-M   'P 1'
#
loop_
_entity.id
_entity.type
_entity.pdbx_description
1 polymer ?
#
loop_
_entity_poly.entity_id
_entity_poly.type
_entity_poly.pdbx_seq_one_letter_code
_entity_poly.pdbx_strand_id
1 'polypeptide(L)'
;MHQLFSQVLGQRDLSRAGDLFSLEDTDIEDCLSQALDQIKDISCSPDYLTNDNDQAVVEICITRITTAIRETGSIEKHSRALVGLWESCLEHNLTPQGENTEDTPHAKIASDITSCILQNYSCPSVMVLAVPVAVRFLQRGNRGLSRNMSSYLSLAAIAKVDLLAEHAEAITLSVLGGNHMLLRVLPSVYPKQPDTIHHHLSKLTAKMTQLESAEKPHLICLIQMIADQHPLLFVQH
;
A
#
# COMPACT_ATOMS: atom_id res chain seq x y z
N MET A 1 16.64 -16.36 -14.62
CA MET A 1 16.10 -15.12 -15.19
C MET A 1 16.06 -15.22 -16.71
N HIS A 2 14.99 -14.73 -17.36
CA HIS A 2 14.94 -14.64 -18.82
C HIS A 2 16.07 -13.72 -19.34
N GLN A 3 16.68 -14.08 -20.48
CA GLN A 3 17.89 -13.40 -21.00
C GLN A 3 17.69 -11.88 -21.14
N LEU A 4 16.51 -11.47 -21.61
CA LEU A 4 16.23 -10.05 -21.82
C LEU A 4 16.13 -9.27 -20.50
N PHE A 5 15.52 -9.84 -19.46
CA PHE A 5 15.56 -9.24 -18.12
C PHE A 5 16.99 -9.18 -17.58
N SER A 6 17.82 -10.19 -17.83
CA SER A 6 19.23 -10.16 -17.42
C SER A 6 20.05 -9.08 -18.12
N GLN A 7 19.68 -8.68 -19.34
CA GLN A 7 20.31 -7.56 -20.03
C GLN A 7 19.77 -6.22 -19.51
N VAL A 8 18.45 -6.04 -19.48
CA VAL A 8 17.83 -4.77 -19.10
C VAL A 8 18.10 -4.46 -17.62
N LEU A 9 17.82 -5.41 -16.71
CA LEU A 9 18.11 -5.23 -15.29
C LEU A 9 19.58 -5.45 -15.00
N GLY A 10 20.17 -6.59 -15.38
CA GLY A 10 21.53 -6.93 -14.97
C GLY A 10 22.64 -6.05 -15.57
N GLN A 11 22.46 -5.56 -16.81
CA GLN A 11 23.43 -4.70 -17.49
C GLN A 11 22.97 -3.25 -17.62
N ARG A 12 21.80 -2.90 -17.06
CA ARG A 12 21.18 -1.57 -17.15
C ARG A 12 20.97 -1.11 -18.60
N ASP A 13 20.74 -2.06 -19.51
CA ASP A 13 20.63 -1.78 -20.95
C ASP A 13 19.23 -1.29 -21.32
N LEU A 14 19.01 0.01 -21.19
CA LEU A 14 17.75 0.67 -21.51
C LEU A 14 17.37 0.54 -22.99
N SER A 15 18.34 0.41 -23.89
CA SER A 15 18.09 0.29 -25.34
C SER A 15 17.27 -0.95 -25.69
N ARG A 16 17.32 -1.97 -24.82
CA ARG A 16 16.60 -3.24 -24.96
C ARG A 16 15.33 -3.33 -24.15
N ALA A 17 15.00 -2.31 -23.36
CA ALA A 17 13.84 -2.34 -22.47
C ALA A 17 12.51 -2.46 -23.24
N GLY A 18 12.41 -1.86 -24.43
CA GLY A 18 11.23 -1.98 -25.31
C GLY A 18 10.96 -3.41 -25.79
N ASP A 19 12.01 -4.21 -25.99
CA ASP A 19 11.88 -5.61 -26.45
C ASP A 19 11.12 -6.47 -25.42
N LEU A 20 11.10 -6.07 -24.13
CA LEU A 20 10.44 -6.82 -23.06
C LEU A 20 8.93 -6.98 -23.32
N PHE A 21 8.32 -6.03 -24.01
CA PHE A 21 6.89 -6.05 -24.34
C PHE A 21 6.55 -6.96 -25.53
N SER A 22 7.56 -7.50 -26.23
CA SER A 22 7.36 -8.52 -27.27
C SER A 22 7.45 -9.94 -26.73
N LEU A 23 7.79 -10.12 -25.45
CA LEU A 23 7.83 -11.43 -24.81
C LEU A 23 6.43 -11.87 -24.40
N GLU A 24 6.10 -13.14 -24.62
CA GLU A 24 4.88 -13.75 -24.09
C GLU A 24 4.92 -13.76 -22.55
N ASP A 25 3.78 -13.51 -21.91
CA ASP A 25 3.71 -13.43 -20.45
C ASP A 25 4.10 -14.76 -19.77
N THR A 26 3.73 -15.88 -20.39
CA THR A 26 4.04 -17.23 -19.91
C THR A 26 5.53 -17.56 -19.95
N ASP A 27 6.27 -16.97 -20.89
CA ASP A 27 7.71 -17.24 -21.07
C ASP A 27 8.56 -16.58 -19.97
N ILE A 28 8.02 -15.54 -19.33
CA ILE A 28 8.71 -14.78 -18.28
C ILE A 28 8.17 -15.03 -16.88
N GLU A 29 6.99 -15.66 -16.73
CA GLU A 29 6.31 -15.87 -15.46
C GLU A 29 7.25 -16.44 -14.37
N ASP A 30 7.99 -17.51 -14.68
CA ASP A 30 8.87 -18.18 -13.72
C ASP A 30 10.01 -17.31 -13.19
N CYS A 31 10.37 -16.23 -13.89
CA CYS A 31 11.47 -15.36 -13.49
C CYS A 31 11.06 -14.02 -12.88
N LEU A 32 9.76 -13.71 -12.78
CA LEU A 32 9.27 -12.41 -12.30
C LEU A 32 9.71 -12.10 -10.86
N SER A 33 9.70 -13.09 -9.97
CA SER A 33 10.20 -12.89 -8.59
C SER A 33 11.67 -12.48 -8.57
N GLN A 34 12.50 -13.16 -9.38
CA GLN A 34 13.93 -12.85 -9.47
C GLN A 34 14.17 -11.45 -10.05
N ALA A 35 13.31 -11.02 -11.00
CA ALA A 35 13.39 -9.69 -11.58
C ALA A 35 13.00 -8.60 -10.55
N LEU A 36 11.97 -8.85 -9.73
CA LEU A 36 11.59 -7.97 -8.62
C LEU A 36 12.72 -7.83 -7.58
N ASP A 37 13.41 -8.91 -7.26
CA ASP A 37 14.58 -8.87 -6.35
C ASP A 37 15.71 -8.00 -6.94
N GLN A 38 16.00 -8.11 -8.24
CA GLN A 38 16.98 -7.23 -8.88
C GLN A 38 16.54 -5.77 -8.91
N ILE A 39 15.26 -5.49 -9.14
CA ILE A 39 14.72 -4.12 -9.06
C ILE A 39 14.89 -3.54 -7.65
N LYS A 40 14.73 -4.37 -6.62
CA LYS A 40 15.00 -3.98 -5.24
C LYS A 40 16.47 -3.61 -5.05
N ASP A 41 17.39 -4.44 -5.52
CA ASP A 41 18.83 -4.15 -5.43
C ASP A 41 19.20 -2.84 -6.15
N ILE A 42 18.60 -2.59 -7.32
CA ILE A 42 18.80 -1.34 -8.08
C ILE A 42 18.26 -0.14 -7.30
N SER A 43 17.01 -0.20 -6.88
CA SER A 43 16.32 0.94 -6.27
C SER A 43 16.85 1.27 -4.87
N CYS A 44 17.51 0.32 -4.20
CA CYS A 44 18.21 0.57 -2.95
C CYS A 44 19.66 1.08 -3.13
N SER A 45 20.15 1.24 -4.37
CA SER A 45 21.50 1.78 -4.62
C SER A 45 21.62 3.25 -4.17
N PRO A 46 22.75 3.68 -3.58
CA PRO A 46 22.92 5.06 -3.10
C PRO A 46 22.76 6.15 -4.18
N ASP A 47 23.08 5.83 -5.44
CA ASP A 47 23.02 6.74 -6.57
C ASP A 47 21.68 6.71 -7.32
N TYR A 48 20.74 5.84 -6.91
CA TYR A 48 19.48 5.60 -7.64
C TYR A 48 18.68 6.89 -7.87
N LEU A 49 18.61 7.78 -6.86
CA LEU A 49 17.88 9.05 -6.97
C LEU A 49 18.42 10.00 -8.05
N THR A 50 19.67 9.83 -8.46
CA THR A 50 20.35 10.68 -9.46
C THR A 50 20.66 9.93 -10.75
N ASN A 51 20.34 8.65 -10.83
CA ASN A 51 20.64 7.79 -11.96
C ASN A 51 19.38 7.56 -12.81
N ASP A 52 19.14 8.44 -13.78
CA ASP A 52 17.95 8.42 -14.64
C ASP A 52 17.83 7.12 -15.45
N ASN A 53 18.96 6.52 -15.82
CA ASN A 53 18.98 5.25 -16.56
C ASN A 53 18.43 4.11 -15.71
N ASP A 54 18.89 3.99 -14.47
CA ASP A 54 18.42 2.96 -13.54
C ASP A 54 16.94 3.18 -13.19
N GLN A 55 16.50 4.43 -13.01
CA GLN A 55 15.08 4.75 -12.78
C GLN A 55 14.19 4.32 -13.96
N ALA A 56 14.59 4.63 -15.20
CA ALA A 56 13.85 4.25 -16.40
C ALA A 56 13.80 2.72 -16.60
N VAL A 57 14.93 2.04 -16.36
CA VAL A 57 15.01 0.57 -16.40
C VAL A 57 14.05 -0.06 -15.37
N VAL A 58 14.03 0.46 -14.14
CA VAL A 58 13.13 -0.02 -13.08
C VAL A 58 11.67 0.21 -13.44
N GLU A 59 11.29 1.41 -13.87
CA GLU A 59 9.91 1.76 -14.23
C GLU A 59 9.36 0.85 -15.34
N ILE A 60 10.14 0.66 -16.41
CA ILE A 60 9.75 -0.22 -17.53
C ILE A 60 9.61 -1.67 -17.06
N CYS A 61 10.56 -2.16 -16.26
CA CYS A 61 10.53 -3.53 -15.79
C CYS A 61 9.37 -3.80 -14.83
N ILE A 62 9.06 -2.87 -13.91
CA ILE A 62 7.88 -2.99 -13.02
C ILE A 62 6.60 -3.04 -13.85
N THR A 63 6.46 -2.15 -14.84
CA THR A 63 5.29 -2.13 -15.73
C THR A 63 5.12 -3.46 -16.46
N ARG A 64 6.22 -4.02 -17.00
CA ARG A 64 6.18 -5.32 -17.68
C ARG A 64 5.84 -6.47 -16.73
N ILE A 65 6.47 -6.51 -15.56
CA ILE A 65 6.28 -7.58 -14.56
C ILE A 65 4.84 -7.56 -14.04
N THR A 66 4.33 -6.40 -13.63
CA THR A 66 2.95 -6.27 -13.11
C THR A 66 1.90 -6.61 -14.17
N THR A 67 2.19 -6.32 -15.44
CA THR A 67 1.37 -6.79 -16.57
C THR A 67 1.39 -8.31 -16.69
N ALA A 68 2.56 -8.93 -16.72
CA ALA A 68 2.67 -10.39 -16.83
C ALA A 68 1.98 -11.12 -15.65
N ILE A 69 2.13 -10.61 -14.42
CA ILE A 69 1.44 -11.14 -13.24
C ILE A 69 -0.08 -11.10 -13.44
N ARG A 70 -0.61 -9.99 -13.97
CA ARG A 70 -2.04 -9.82 -14.20
C ARG A 70 -2.55 -10.77 -15.29
N GLU A 71 -1.88 -10.82 -16.44
CA GLU A 71 -2.34 -11.62 -17.59
C GLU A 71 -2.24 -13.13 -17.31
N THR A 72 -1.25 -13.57 -16.53
CA THR A 72 -1.10 -14.98 -16.12
C THR A 72 -1.89 -15.36 -14.86
N GLY A 73 -2.45 -14.37 -14.14
CA GLY A 73 -3.12 -14.61 -12.85
C GLY A 73 -2.19 -15.15 -11.76
N SER A 74 -0.89 -14.88 -11.84
CA SER A 74 0.16 -15.53 -11.04
C SER A 74 0.55 -14.77 -9.77
N ILE A 75 -0.29 -13.85 -9.28
CA ILE A 75 0.05 -12.96 -8.15
C ILE A 75 0.51 -13.72 -6.90
N GLU A 76 -0.10 -14.86 -6.57
CA GLU A 76 0.26 -15.63 -5.36
C GLU A 76 1.71 -16.09 -5.39
N LYS A 77 2.18 -16.52 -6.56
CA LYS A 77 3.55 -17.01 -6.81
C LYS A 77 4.60 -15.91 -6.61
N HIS A 78 4.25 -14.66 -6.94
CA HIS A 78 5.17 -13.53 -6.94
C HIS A 78 4.96 -12.56 -5.77
N SER A 79 3.90 -12.76 -4.98
CA SER A 79 3.46 -11.89 -3.89
C SER A 79 4.56 -11.53 -2.89
N ARG A 80 5.41 -12.50 -2.50
CA ARG A 80 6.50 -12.26 -1.56
C ARG A 80 7.55 -11.29 -2.10
N ALA A 81 7.99 -11.48 -3.34
CA ALA A 81 8.98 -10.60 -3.97
C ALA A 81 8.36 -9.21 -4.23
N LEU A 82 7.10 -9.17 -4.68
CA LEU A 82 6.39 -7.92 -4.96
C LEU A 82 6.20 -7.09 -3.68
N VAL A 83 5.72 -7.70 -2.59
CA VAL A 83 5.59 -7.04 -1.29
C VAL A 83 6.95 -6.69 -0.71
N GLY A 84 7.98 -7.51 -0.92
CA GLY A 84 9.35 -7.24 -0.46
C GLY A 84 10.02 -6.05 -1.14
N LEU A 85 9.72 -5.79 -2.42
CA LEU A 85 10.10 -4.57 -3.13
C LEU A 85 9.26 -3.37 -2.67
N TRP A 86 7.97 -3.58 -2.46
CA TRP A 86 7.09 -2.54 -1.96
C TRP A 86 7.51 -2.03 -0.58
N GLU A 87 7.84 -2.96 0.31
CA GLU A 87 8.30 -2.66 1.66
C GLU A 87 9.64 -1.92 1.65
N SER A 88 10.56 -2.22 0.74
CA SER A 88 11.86 -1.52 0.68
C SER A 88 11.70 -0.05 0.34
N CYS A 89 10.67 0.35 -0.42
CA CYS A 89 10.36 1.77 -0.64
C CYS A 89 10.12 2.55 0.67
N LEU A 90 9.69 1.89 1.76
CA LEU A 90 9.52 2.55 3.06
C LEU A 90 10.85 3.03 3.65
N GLU A 91 12.00 2.50 3.22
CA GLU A 91 13.32 2.90 3.71
C GLU A 91 13.82 4.20 3.08
N HIS A 92 13.11 4.71 2.07
CA HIS A 92 13.47 5.88 1.30
C HIS A 92 12.47 7.04 1.52
N ASN A 93 12.86 8.25 1.07
CA ASN A 93 11.96 9.39 1.15
C ASN A 93 10.86 9.30 0.08
N LEU A 94 9.62 9.15 0.53
CA LEU A 94 8.43 9.07 -0.32
C LEU A 94 7.72 10.41 -0.48
N THR A 95 8.13 11.44 0.25
CA THR A 95 7.45 12.74 0.22
C THR A 95 7.87 13.52 -1.03
N PRO A 96 6.92 13.99 -1.86
CA PRO A 96 7.24 14.87 -2.99
C PRO A 96 7.93 16.15 -2.50
N GLN A 97 8.91 16.67 -3.24
CA GLN A 97 9.67 17.87 -2.88
C GLN A 97 8.95 19.18 -3.28
N GLY A 98 7.65 19.31 -2.98
CA GLY A 98 6.83 20.50 -3.28
C GLY A 98 5.46 20.17 -3.88
N GLU A 99 4.54 21.13 -3.87
CA GLU A 99 3.12 20.93 -4.26
C GLU A 99 2.91 20.57 -5.75
N ASN A 100 3.87 20.88 -6.62
CA ASN A 100 3.84 20.59 -8.07
C ASN A 100 5.06 19.75 -8.52
N THR A 101 5.70 19.03 -7.61
CA THR A 101 6.85 18.18 -7.95
C THR A 101 6.40 16.75 -8.24
N GLU A 102 7.09 16.11 -9.18
CA GLU A 102 6.89 14.69 -9.46
C GLU A 102 7.12 13.83 -8.21
N ASP A 103 6.40 12.72 -8.13
CA ASP A 103 6.66 11.70 -7.11
C ASP A 103 8.12 11.25 -7.16
N THR A 104 8.70 10.97 -5.98
CA THR A 104 10.04 10.41 -5.90
C THR A 104 10.09 9.06 -6.64
N PRO A 105 11.25 8.63 -7.17
CA PRO A 105 11.36 7.34 -7.85
C PRO A 105 10.80 6.18 -7.02
N HIS A 106 11.03 6.16 -5.71
CA HIS A 106 10.46 5.16 -4.79
C HIS A 106 8.95 5.29 -4.60
N ALA A 107 8.39 6.49 -4.64
CA ALA A 107 6.95 6.69 -4.60
C ALA A 107 6.27 6.20 -5.89
N LYS A 108 6.91 6.37 -7.06
CA LYS A 108 6.45 5.78 -8.33
C LYS A 108 6.42 4.25 -8.26
N ILE A 109 7.53 3.61 -7.85
CA ILE A 109 7.60 2.16 -7.60
C ILE A 109 6.47 1.71 -6.67
N ALA A 110 6.31 2.40 -5.54
CA ALA A 110 5.30 2.04 -4.55
C ALA A 110 3.88 2.15 -5.11
N SER A 111 3.60 3.16 -5.95
CA SER A 111 2.30 3.36 -6.59
C SER A 111 1.96 2.25 -7.60
N ASP A 112 2.92 1.84 -8.42
CA ASP A 112 2.72 0.77 -9.40
C ASP A 112 2.45 -0.58 -8.72
N ILE A 113 3.24 -0.90 -7.69
CA ILE A 113 3.04 -2.12 -6.91
C ILE A 113 1.71 -2.09 -6.16
N THR A 114 1.35 -0.94 -5.58
CA THR A 114 0.05 -0.74 -4.92
C THR A 114 -1.10 -1.04 -5.87
N SER A 115 -1.02 -0.57 -7.11
CA SER A 115 -2.04 -0.81 -8.13
C SER A 115 -2.17 -2.31 -8.45
N CYS A 116 -1.05 -3.01 -8.58
CA CYS A 116 -1.03 -4.47 -8.78
C CYS A 116 -1.64 -5.23 -7.59
N ILE A 117 -1.30 -4.85 -6.35
CA ILE A 117 -1.86 -5.48 -5.13
C ILE A 117 -3.36 -5.18 -4.99
N LEU A 118 -3.79 -3.94 -5.26
CA LEU A 118 -5.20 -3.54 -5.20
C LEU A 118 -6.07 -4.35 -6.15
N GLN A 119 -5.59 -4.66 -7.36
CA GLN A 119 -6.32 -5.51 -8.31
C GLN A 119 -6.49 -6.95 -7.81
N ASN A 120 -5.68 -7.38 -6.85
CA ASN A 120 -5.66 -8.73 -6.28
C ASN A 120 -6.13 -8.76 -4.82
N TYR A 121 -6.92 -7.77 -4.38
CA TYR A 121 -7.41 -7.65 -3.00
C TYR A 121 -8.27 -8.85 -2.52
N SER A 122 -8.83 -9.62 -3.45
CA SER A 122 -9.63 -10.81 -3.14
C SER A 122 -8.76 -12.02 -2.76
N CYS A 123 -7.44 -11.95 -2.94
CA CYS A 123 -6.51 -13.04 -2.70
C CYS A 123 -6.01 -13.06 -1.24
N PRO A 124 -6.43 -14.03 -0.40
CA PRO A 124 -6.12 -14.02 1.03
C PRO A 124 -4.63 -14.13 1.34
N SER A 125 -3.87 -14.89 0.56
CA SER A 125 -2.43 -15.11 0.75
C SER A 125 -1.64 -13.82 0.51
N VAL A 126 -2.03 -13.02 -0.49
CA VAL A 126 -1.46 -11.71 -0.79
C VAL A 126 -1.78 -10.72 0.32
N MET A 127 -3.03 -10.70 0.81
CA MET A 127 -3.45 -9.77 1.86
C MET A 127 -2.65 -9.91 3.16
N VAL A 128 -2.34 -11.15 3.56
CA VAL A 128 -1.55 -11.41 4.77
C VAL A 128 -0.18 -10.76 4.70
N LEU A 129 0.43 -10.70 3.51
CA LEU A 129 1.72 -10.04 3.30
C LEU A 129 1.57 -8.52 3.17
N ALA A 130 0.55 -8.07 2.42
CA ALA A 130 0.43 -6.67 2.01
C ALA A 130 -0.18 -5.75 3.09
N VAL A 131 -1.11 -6.22 3.92
CA VAL A 131 -1.78 -5.35 4.92
C VAL A 131 -0.80 -4.70 5.90
N PRO A 132 0.14 -5.43 6.52
CA PRO A 132 1.11 -4.82 7.44
C PRO A 132 1.97 -3.73 6.76
N VAL A 133 2.35 -3.94 5.50
CA VAL A 133 3.13 -2.98 4.71
C VAL A 133 2.27 -1.75 4.37
N ALA A 134 1.02 -1.95 3.95
CA ALA A 134 0.08 -0.87 3.65
C ALA A 134 -0.14 0.06 4.85
N VAL A 135 -0.28 -0.50 6.05
CA VAL A 135 -0.43 0.27 7.29
C VAL A 135 0.80 1.14 7.56
N ARG A 136 2.02 0.65 7.30
CA ARG A 136 3.25 1.43 7.47
C ARG A 136 3.36 2.58 6.48
N PHE A 137 2.86 2.41 5.25
CA PHE A 137 2.82 3.49 4.26
C PHE A 137 1.93 4.67 4.69
N LEU A 138 0.89 4.45 5.51
CA LEU A 138 0.06 5.55 6.05
C LEU A 138 0.88 6.58 6.83
N GLN A 139 2.02 6.18 7.39
CA GLN A 139 2.86 7.00 8.27
C GLN A 139 3.98 7.74 7.53
N ARG A 140 4.10 7.59 6.20
CA ARG A 140 5.24 8.09 5.41
C ARG A 140 5.05 9.45 4.73
N GLY A 141 3.95 10.15 4.99
CA GLY A 141 3.77 11.56 4.58
C GLY A 141 3.38 11.82 3.12
N ASN A 142 3.45 10.83 2.23
CA ASN A 142 2.92 10.96 0.86
C ASN A 142 1.40 10.81 0.86
N ARG A 143 0.66 11.89 0.55
CA ARG A 143 -0.82 11.89 0.57
C ARG A 143 -1.42 10.98 -0.51
N GLY A 144 -0.82 10.91 -1.68
CA GLY A 144 -1.28 10.06 -2.79
C GLY A 144 -1.19 8.58 -2.42
N LEU A 145 -0.03 8.15 -1.94
CA LEU A 145 0.17 6.79 -1.43
C LEU A 145 -0.74 6.49 -0.25
N SER A 146 -0.85 7.41 0.72
CA SER A 146 -1.72 7.24 1.89
C SER A 146 -3.18 7.04 1.50
N ARG A 147 -3.67 7.77 0.49
CA ARG A 147 -5.01 7.56 -0.08
C ARG A 147 -5.15 6.18 -0.70
N ASN A 148 -4.17 5.72 -1.48
CA ASN A 148 -4.21 4.38 -2.08
C ASN A 148 -4.19 3.28 -1.00
N MET A 149 -3.39 3.44 0.05
CA MET A 149 -3.36 2.52 1.20
C MET A 149 -4.71 2.45 1.89
N SER A 150 -5.32 3.60 2.15
CA SER A 150 -6.63 3.67 2.77
C SER A 150 -7.70 2.97 1.93
N SER A 151 -7.63 3.05 0.60
CA SER A 151 -8.53 2.31 -0.30
C SER A 151 -8.32 0.80 -0.17
N TYR A 152 -7.06 0.36 -0.13
CA TYR A 152 -6.72 -1.05 0.05
C TYR A 152 -7.18 -1.60 1.40
N LEU A 153 -6.87 -0.89 2.50
CA LEU A 153 -7.25 -1.28 3.85
C LEU A 153 -8.77 -1.30 4.05
N SER A 154 -9.48 -0.40 3.37
CA SER A 154 -10.95 -0.40 3.32
C SER A 154 -11.52 -1.67 2.69
N LEU A 155 -10.91 -2.17 1.61
CA LEU A 155 -11.29 -3.44 1.00
C LEU A 155 -10.90 -4.60 1.92
N ALA A 156 -9.74 -4.53 2.55
CA ALA A 156 -9.28 -5.55 3.47
C ALA A 156 -10.18 -5.70 4.71
N ALA A 157 -10.85 -4.62 5.14
CA ALA A 157 -11.80 -4.63 6.27
C ALA A 157 -13.01 -5.55 6.03
N ILE A 158 -13.31 -5.87 4.77
CA ILE A 158 -14.42 -6.77 4.41
C ILE A 158 -14.02 -8.25 4.59
N ALA A 159 -12.76 -8.60 4.29
CA ALA A 159 -12.34 -10.01 4.18
C ALA A 159 -11.33 -10.47 5.26
N LYS A 160 -10.59 -9.54 5.86
CA LYS A 160 -9.46 -9.81 6.79
C LYS A 160 -9.49 -8.91 8.01
N VAL A 161 -10.66 -8.83 8.66
CA VAL A 161 -10.85 -7.99 9.86
C VAL A 161 -9.90 -8.37 11.01
N ASP A 162 -9.64 -9.67 11.22
CA ASP A 162 -8.74 -10.13 12.29
C ASP A 162 -7.30 -9.62 12.08
N LEU A 163 -6.82 -9.61 10.84
CA LEU A 163 -5.50 -9.08 10.50
C LEU A 163 -5.44 -7.57 10.67
N LEU A 164 -6.49 -6.84 10.27
CA LEU A 164 -6.55 -5.39 10.44
C LEU A 164 -6.68 -4.95 11.90
N ALA A 165 -7.29 -5.79 12.74
CA ALA A 165 -7.43 -5.51 14.17
C ALA A 165 -6.06 -5.33 14.82
N GLU A 166 -5.04 -6.10 14.44
CA GLU A 166 -3.65 -5.93 14.94
C GLU A 166 -3.05 -4.54 14.64
N HIS A 167 -3.68 -3.80 13.73
CA HIS A 167 -3.24 -2.48 13.28
C HIS A 167 -4.22 -1.35 13.66
N ALA A 168 -5.18 -1.61 14.54
CA ALA A 168 -6.22 -0.65 14.93
C ALA A 168 -5.66 0.69 15.42
N GLU A 169 -4.55 0.69 16.18
CA GLU A 169 -3.90 1.91 16.68
C GLU A 169 -3.38 2.76 15.52
N ALA A 170 -2.62 2.17 14.60
CA ALA A 170 -2.04 2.88 13.47
C ALA A 170 -3.14 3.45 12.54
N ILE A 171 -4.22 2.70 12.33
CA ILE A 171 -5.38 3.14 11.54
C ILE A 171 -6.08 4.32 12.24
N THR A 172 -6.29 4.22 13.55
CA THR A 172 -6.92 5.29 14.36
C THR A 172 -6.08 6.57 14.34
N LEU A 173 -4.77 6.46 14.52
CA LEU A 173 -3.85 7.60 14.43
C LEU A 173 -3.85 8.23 13.03
N SER A 174 -3.97 7.43 11.97
CA SER A 174 -4.08 7.95 10.60
C SER A 174 -5.38 8.75 10.40
N VAL A 175 -6.52 8.27 10.92
CA VAL A 175 -7.78 9.02 10.92
C VAL A 175 -7.63 10.35 11.65
N LEU A 176 -7.02 10.35 12.84
CA LEU A 176 -6.78 11.58 13.60
C LEU A 176 -5.85 12.56 12.88
N GLY A 177 -4.90 12.02 12.09
CA GLY A 177 -4.01 12.77 11.20
C GLY A 177 -4.68 13.33 9.94
N GLY A 178 -6.00 13.12 9.75
CA GLY A 178 -6.78 13.68 8.64
C GLY A 178 -7.09 12.68 7.53
N ASN A 179 -6.73 11.40 7.67
CA ASN A 179 -7.10 10.36 6.71
C ASN A 179 -8.49 9.80 7.03
N HIS A 180 -9.50 10.64 6.93
CA HIS A 180 -10.87 10.31 7.31
C HIS A 180 -11.49 9.18 6.49
N MET A 181 -10.91 8.85 5.33
CA MET A 181 -11.30 7.70 4.54
C MET A 181 -11.28 6.39 5.33
N LEU A 182 -10.35 6.26 6.28
CA LEU A 182 -10.19 5.11 7.16
C LEU A 182 -11.24 5.02 8.27
N LEU A 183 -12.10 6.04 8.46
CA LEU A 183 -13.24 5.93 9.38
C LEU A 183 -14.13 4.74 9.04
N ARG A 184 -14.20 4.34 7.76
CA ARG A 184 -14.98 3.18 7.34
C ARG A 184 -14.41 1.83 7.84
N VAL A 185 -13.16 1.81 8.30
CA VAL A 185 -12.49 0.62 8.82
C VAL A 185 -12.72 0.45 10.32
N LEU A 186 -12.79 1.56 11.06
CA LEU A 186 -12.88 1.55 12.53
C LEU A 186 -14.07 0.74 13.08
N PRO A 187 -15.30 0.85 12.54
CA PRO A 187 -16.43 0.02 13.00
C PRO A 187 -16.16 -1.49 12.89
N SER A 188 -15.47 -1.93 11.83
CA SER A 188 -15.19 -3.35 11.61
C SER A 188 -14.15 -3.89 12.59
N VAL A 189 -13.13 -3.10 12.92
CA VAL A 189 -12.06 -3.53 13.86
C VAL A 189 -12.45 -3.33 15.33
N TYR A 190 -13.42 -2.46 15.62
CA TYR A 190 -13.83 -2.12 16.99
C TYR A 190 -14.18 -3.33 17.88
N PRO A 191 -14.99 -4.32 17.44
CA PRO A 191 -15.29 -5.49 18.25
C PRO A 191 -14.06 -6.32 18.67
N LYS A 192 -12.92 -6.16 17.97
CA LYS A 192 -11.68 -6.89 18.21
C LYS A 192 -10.67 -6.11 19.04
N GLN A 193 -10.68 -4.78 18.94
CA GLN A 193 -9.78 -3.87 19.65
C GLN A 193 -10.54 -2.66 20.25
N PRO A 194 -11.46 -2.90 21.22
CA PRO A 194 -12.27 -1.83 21.78
C PRO A 194 -11.43 -0.80 22.55
N ASP A 195 -10.49 -1.26 23.38
CA ASP A 195 -9.67 -0.40 24.26
C ASP A 195 -8.84 0.63 23.47
N THR A 196 -8.28 0.20 22.34
CA THR A 196 -7.52 1.07 21.42
C THR A 196 -8.37 2.24 20.94
N ILE A 197 -9.62 1.98 20.55
CA ILE A 197 -10.52 3.02 20.05
C ILE A 197 -11.04 3.88 21.21
N HIS A 198 -11.35 3.27 22.36
CA HIS A 198 -11.77 4.00 23.56
C HIS A 198 -10.72 5.02 23.99
N HIS A 199 -9.43 4.67 23.95
CA HIS A 199 -8.32 5.57 24.27
C HIS A 199 -8.34 6.86 23.43
N HIS A 200 -8.79 6.79 22.18
CA HIS A 200 -8.84 7.93 21.25
C HIS A 200 -10.25 8.50 21.06
N LEU A 201 -11.26 8.01 21.78
CA LEU A 201 -12.67 8.34 21.56
C LEU A 201 -12.94 9.84 21.62
N SER A 202 -12.42 10.54 22.62
CA SER A 202 -12.59 12.00 22.78
C SER A 202 -12.01 12.79 21.60
N LYS A 203 -10.88 12.34 21.05
CA LYS A 203 -10.26 12.97 19.87
C LYS A 203 -11.06 12.67 18.60
N LEU A 204 -11.59 11.45 18.47
CA LEU A 204 -12.43 11.05 17.35
C LEU A 204 -13.76 11.80 17.34
N THR A 205 -14.43 11.95 18.49
CA THR A 205 -15.69 12.71 18.57
C THR A 205 -15.47 14.19 18.27
N ALA A 206 -14.36 14.77 18.72
CA ALA A 206 -14.00 16.15 18.40
C ALA A 206 -13.82 16.39 16.89
N LYS A 207 -13.49 15.37 16.10
CA LYS A 207 -13.39 15.47 14.64
C LYS A 207 -14.73 15.62 13.93
N MET A 208 -15.87 15.29 14.56
CA MET A 208 -17.20 15.28 13.93
C MET A 208 -17.55 16.58 13.21
N THR A 209 -17.13 17.73 13.75
CA THR A 209 -17.38 19.06 13.18
C THR A 209 -16.52 19.37 11.95
N GLN A 210 -15.40 18.65 11.78
CA GLN A 210 -14.42 18.82 10.70
C GLN A 210 -14.63 17.83 9.53
N LEU A 211 -15.47 16.81 9.72
CA LEU A 211 -15.72 15.77 8.72
C LEU A 211 -16.60 16.26 7.57
N GLU A 212 -16.34 15.73 6.38
CA GLU A 212 -17.21 15.90 5.23
C GLU A 212 -18.50 15.06 5.38
N SER A 213 -19.54 15.40 4.60
CA SER A 213 -20.84 14.73 4.68
C SER A 213 -20.74 13.21 4.46
N ALA A 214 -19.84 12.76 3.59
CA ALA A 214 -19.65 11.35 3.26
C ALA A 214 -18.99 10.53 4.40
N GLU A 215 -18.27 11.18 5.31
CA GLU A 215 -17.44 10.52 6.34
C GLU A 215 -18.16 10.42 7.69
N LYS A 216 -19.06 11.36 7.97
CA LYS A 216 -19.86 11.42 9.20
C LYS A 216 -20.61 10.13 9.53
N PRO A 217 -21.28 9.44 8.57
CA PRO A 217 -22.01 8.21 8.89
C PRO A 217 -21.14 7.12 9.52
N HIS A 218 -19.87 7.01 9.11
CA HIS A 218 -18.95 6.01 9.64
C HIS A 218 -18.56 6.30 11.10
N LEU A 219 -18.29 7.57 11.43
CA LEU A 219 -18.02 7.97 12.81
C LEU A 219 -19.26 7.83 13.70
N ILE A 220 -20.45 8.17 13.19
CA ILE A 220 -21.71 7.99 13.91
C ILE A 220 -21.94 6.50 14.21
N CYS A 221 -21.75 5.63 13.21
CA CYS A 221 -21.86 4.18 13.38
C CYS A 221 -20.92 3.67 14.48
N LEU A 222 -19.65 4.11 14.47
CA LEU A 222 -18.70 3.75 15.53
C LEU A 222 -19.17 4.21 16.91
N ILE A 223 -19.62 5.46 17.04
CA ILE A 223 -20.11 6.02 18.31
C ILE A 223 -21.34 5.25 18.81
N GLN A 224 -22.28 4.91 17.92
CA GLN A 224 -23.45 4.11 18.25
C GLN A 224 -23.04 2.73 18.79
N MET A 225 -22.12 2.04 18.11
CA MET A 225 -21.60 0.74 18.57
C MET A 225 -20.95 0.84 19.97
N ILE A 226 -20.22 1.92 20.24
CA ILE A 226 -19.61 2.16 21.56
C ILE A 226 -20.68 2.47 22.59
N ALA A 227 -21.68 3.30 22.26
CA ALA A 227 -22.74 3.68 23.19
C ALA A 227 -23.61 2.48 23.59
N ASP A 228 -23.88 1.58 22.65
CA ASP A 228 -24.65 0.35 22.89
C ASP A 228 -23.90 -0.64 23.78
N GLN A 229 -22.57 -0.74 23.64
CA GLN A 229 -21.76 -1.73 24.37
C GLN A 229 -21.16 -1.19 25.67
N HIS A 230 -20.80 0.10 25.70
CA HIS A 230 -20.07 0.77 26.77
C HIS A 230 -20.63 2.18 27.05
N PRO A 231 -21.92 2.32 27.43
CA PRO A 231 -22.58 3.62 27.57
C PRO A 231 -21.91 4.55 28.59
N LEU A 232 -21.26 3.98 29.62
CA LEU A 232 -20.57 4.74 30.67
C LEU A 232 -19.41 5.62 30.14
N LEU A 233 -18.84 5.29 28.99
CA LEU A 233 -17.79 6.10 28.35
C LEU A 233 -18.27 7.49 27.92
N PHE A 234 -19.58 7.67 27.73
CA PHE A 234 -20.17 8.95 27.35
C PHE A 234 -20.73 9.74 28.53
N VAL A 235 -20.77 9.15 29.73
CA VAL A 235 -21.36 9.78 30.93
C VAL A 235 -20.34 10.65 31.69
N GLN A 236 -19.04 10.55 31.36
CA GLN A 236 -17.96 11.29 32.01
C GLN A 236 -17.58 12.62 31.31
N HIS A 237 -18.40 13.10 30.38
CA HIS A 237 -18.20 14.37 29.67
C HIS A 237 -19.44 15.24 29.71
#